data_AF-A0A3N2BLF0-F1
#
_entry.id   AF-A0A3N2BLF0-F1
#
_cell.length_a   1.000
_cell.length_b   1.000
_cell.length_c   1.000
_cell.angle_alpha   90.00
_cell.angle_beta   90.00
_cell.angle_gamma   90.00
#
_symmetry.space_group_name_H-M   'P 1'
#
loop_
_entity.id
_entity.type
_entity.pdbx_description
1 polymer ?
#
loop_
_entity_poly.entity_id
_entity_poly.type
_entity_poly.pdbx_seq_one_letter_code
_entity_poly.pdbx_strand_id
1 'polypeptide(L)'
;MSETKRPPIRGNYAATKLKNDLVRLDPELQVELKNVRINGSLQGCSGFVTNPRTGKIAYICTDRNNMATTRALYRSAKHTRDFTGGTNRFATYDDLSQSVVELLRS
;
A
#
# COMPACT_ATOMS: atom_id res chain seq x y z
N MET A 1 -35.75 -3.81 4.16
CA MET A 1 -34.43 -3.99 3.51
C MET A 1 -33.46 -3.05 4.22
N SER A 2 -32.63 -3.56 5.14
CA SER A 2 -31.66 -2.72 5.84
C SER A 2 -30.57 -2.29 4.87
N GLU A 3 -30.55 -1.00 4.58
CA GLU A 3 -29.47 -0.31 3.92
C GLU A 3 -28.22 -0.46 4.80
N THR A 4 -27.35 -1.40 4.47
CA THR A 4 -26.04 -1.54 5.11
C THR A 4 -25.27 -0.27 4.75
N LYS A 5 -25.35 0.75 5.61
CA LYS A 5 -24.48 1.92 5.57
C LYS A 5 -23.06 1.39 5.59
N ARG A 6 -22.44 1.31 4.41
CA ARG A 6 -21.01 1.06 4.29
C ARG A 6 -20.34 2.13 5.14
N PRO A 7 -19.47 1.75 6.10
CA PRO A 7 -18.81 2.75 6.93
C PRO A 7 -18.12 3.74 5.98
N PRO A 8 -18.24 5.06 6.21
CA PRO A 8 -17.51 6.02 5.40
C PRO A 8 -16.03 5.66 5.54
N ILE A 9 -15.36 5.34 4.42
CA ILE A 9 -13.92 5.08 4.40
C ILE A 9 -13.24 6.38 4.83
N ARG A 10 -13.00 6.50 6.14
CA ARG A 10 -12.41 7.68 6.76
C ARG A 10 -10.97 7.79 6.27
N GLY A 11 -10.73 8.81 5.47
CA GLY A 11 -9.38 9.29 5.18
C GLY A 11 -8.80 8.70 3.90
N ASN A 12 -8.35 9.59 3.05
CA ASN A 12 -7.44 9.23 1.97
C ASN A 12 -6.18 8.59 2.58
N TYR A 13 -5.74 7.44 2.07
CA TYR A 13 -4.60 6.71 2.65
C TYR A 13 -3.29 7.41 2.25
N ALA A 14 -2.88 8.38 3.05
CA ALA A 14 -1.70 9.18 2.80
C ALA A 14 -0.42 8.34 2.97
N ALA A 15 0.60 8.65 2.17
CA ALA A 15 1.91 8.01 2.22
C ALA A 15 2.51 8.01 3.63
N THR A 16 2.35 9.12 4.38
CA THR A 16 2.84 9.23 5.75
C THR A 16 2.18 8.24 6.70
N LYS A 17 0.86 8.01 6.56
CA LYS A 17 0.12 7.05 7.40
C LYS A 17 0.65 5.63 7.17
N LEU A 18 0.70 5.21 5.90
CA LEU A 18 1.22 3.89 5.53
C LEU A 18 2.67 3.70 5.97
N LYS A 19 3.52 4.71 5.75
CA LYS A 19 4.92 4.69 6.20
C LYS A 19 5.02 4.46 7.72
N ASN A 20 4.25 5.19 8.51
CA ASN A 20 4.27 5.04 9.96
C ASN A 20 3.79 3.64 10.39
N ASP A 21 2.75 3.11 9.75
CA ASP A 21 2.26 1.76 10.04
C ASP A 21 3.28 0.67 9.68
N LEU A 22 3.97 0.80 8.53
CA LEU A 22 5.04 -0.12 8.12
C LEU A 22 6.24 -0.06 9.07
N VAL A 23 6.73 1.13 9.39
CA VAL A 23 7.89 1.33 10.28
C VAL A 23 7.59 0.88 11.71
N ARG A 24 6.33 0.98 12.16
CA ARG A 24 5.90 0.43 13.46
C ARG A 24 5.99 -1.10 13.51
N LEU A 25 5.69 -1.78 12.41
CA LEU A 25 5.80 -3.24 12.32
C LEU A 25 7.24 -3.71 12.12
N ASP A 26 8.04 -2.90 11.43
CA ASP A 26 9.41 -3.22 11.07
C ASP A 26 10.24 -1.93 10.83
N PRO A 27 10.99 -1.46 11.85
CA PRO A 27 11.70 -0.18 11.77
C PRO A 27 12.81 -0.10 10.72
N GLU A 28 13.28 -1.25 10.21
CA GLU A 28 14.37 -1.30 9.23
C GLU A 28 13.88 -1.19 7.77
N LEU A 29 12.56 -1.18 7.54
CA LEU A 29 12.03 -1.04 6.19
C LEU A 29 12.38 0.32 5.59
N GLN A 30 12.89 0.29 4.36
CA GLN A 30 13.08 1.48 3.55
C GLN A 30 11.78 1.75 2.77
N VAL A 31 11.12 2.86 3.08
CA VAL A 31 9.79 3.20 2.55
C VAL A 31 9.87 4.40 1.62
N GLU A 32 9.60 4.16 0.33
CA GLU A 32 9.59 5.15 -0.74
C GLU A 32 8.17 5.29 -1.32
N LEU A 33 7.31 6.04 -0.62
CA LEU A 33 5.92 6.27 -1.02
C LEU A 33 5.67 7.72 -1.42
N LYS A 34 4.85 7.92 -2.44
CA LYS A 34 4.39 9.24 -2.89
C LYS A 34 2.87 9.30 -2.88
N ASN A 35 2.32 10.43 -2.44
CA ASN A 35 0.89 10.68 -2.51
C ASN A 35 0.44 10.80 -3.97
N VAL A 36 -0.64 10.12 -4.32
CA VAL A 36 -1.34 10.29 -5.59
C VAL A 36 -2.37 11.38 -5.40
N ARG A 37 -2.29 12.45 -6.21
CA ARG A 37 -3.25 13.54 -6.22
C ARG A 37 -3.86 13.69 -7.61
N ILE A 38 -5.19 13.85 -7.65
CA ILE A 38 -5.94 14.11 -8.89
C ILE A 38 -6.75 15.37 -8.65
N ASN A 39 -6.58 16.37 -9.50
CA ASN A 39 -7.24 17.69 -9.37
C ASN A 39 -7.05 18.31 -7.97
N GLY A 40 -5.84 18.21 -7.42
CA GLY A 40 -5.50 18.71 -6.08
C GLY A 40 -5.97 17.84 -4.91
N SER A 41 -6.93 16.93 -5.13
CA SER A 41 -7.43 16.02 -4.09
C SER A 41 -6.52 14.80 -3.91
N LEU A 42 -6.25 14.43 -2.65
CA LEU A 42 -5.52 13.21 -2.31
C LEU A 42 -6.38 11.97 -2.64
N GLN A 43 -5.86 11.09 -3.49
CA GLN A 43 -6.55 9.88 -3.94
C GLN A 43 -5.93 8.59 -3.39
N GLY A 44 -4.78 8.69 -2.71
CA GLY A 44 -4.06 7.56 -2.14
C GLY A 44 -2.55 7.82 -2.19
N CYS A 45 -1.79 6.75 -2.21
CA CYS A 45 -0.34 6.75 -2.39
C CYS A 45 0.13 5.49 -3.12
N SER A 46 1.29 5.61 -3.77
CA SER A 46 1.96 4.47 -4.40
C SER A 46 3.47 4.60 -4.28
N GLY A 47 4.17 3.48 -4.44
CA GLY A 47 5.62 3.43 -4.40
C GLY A 47 6.15 2.09 -3.93
N PHE A 48 7.35 2.09 -3.37
CA PHE A 48 8.10 0.88 -3.06
C PHE A 48 8.45 0.78 -1.58
N VAL A 49 8.54 -0.44 -1.10
CA VAL A 49 9.06 -0.78 0.22
C VAL A 49 10.11 -1.86 0.06
N THR A 50 11.29 -1.61 0.62
CA THR A 50 12.43 -2.53 0.56
C THR A 50 12.75 -3.03 1.96
N ASN A 51 12.88 -4.35 2.10
CA ASN A 51 13.44 -4.95 3.31
C ASN A 51 14.94 -5.18 3.09
N PRO A 52 15.82 -4.39 3.74
CA PRO A 52 17.26 -4.47 3.50
C PRO A 52 17.86 -5.81 3.96
N ARG A 53 17.24 -6.49 4.94
CA ARG A 53 17.72 -7.79 5.44
C ARG A 53 17.52 -8.92 4.43
N THR A 54 16.45 -8.88 3.66
CA THR A 54 16.12 -9.93 2.68
C THR A 54 16.39 -9.52 1.23
N GLY A 55 16.66 -8.23 0.98
CA GLY A 55 16.77 -7.66 -0.36
C GLY A 55 15.44 -7.61 -1.12
N LYS A 56 14.32 -7.97 -0.48
CA LYS A 56 13.01 -8.02 -1.14
C LYS A 56 12.39 -6.64 -1.26
N ILE A 57 11.68 -6.43 -2.36
CA ILE A 57 11.01 -5.17 -2.68
C ILE A 57 9.54 -5.45 -2.97
N ALA A 58 8.66 -4.61 -2.47
CA ALA A 58 7.24 -4.62 -2.76
C ALA A 58 6.81 -3.29 -3.38
N TYR A 59 6.03 -3.35 -4.45
CA TYR A 59 5.27 -2.22 -4.96
C TYR A 59 3.91 -2.16 -4.27
N ILE A 60 3.48 -0.97 -3.87
CA ILE A 60 2.17 -0.72 -3.24
C ILE A 60 1.43 0.35 -4.04
N CYS A 61 0.13 0.16 -4.25
CA CYS A 61 -0.76 1.17 -4.77
C CYS A 61 -2.09 1.17 -4.01
N THR A 62 -2.42 2.32 -3.42
CA THR A 62 -3.67 2.57 -2.68
C THR A 62 -4.57 3.56 -3.41
N ASP A 63 -4.29 3.86 -4.69
CA ASP A 63 -5.16 4.75 -5.45
C ASP A 63 -6.57 4.19 -5.57
N ARG A 64 -7.56 5.09 -5.54
CA ARG A 64 -8.98 4.74 -5.65
C ARG A 64 -9.43 4.45 -7.09
N ASN A 65 -8.54 4.59 -8.07
CA ASN A 65 -8.85 4.38 -9.48
C ASN A 65 -8.74 2.90 -9.88
N ASN A 66 -7.97 2.11 -9.13
CA ASN A 66 -8.04 0.65 -9.20
C ASN A 66 -9.38 0.18 -8.65
N MET A 67 -10.36 -0.02 -9.54
CA MET A 67 -11.68 -0.70 -9.51
C MET A 67 -12.31 -1.25 -8.20
N ALA A 68 -11.58 -1.49 -7.12
CA ALA A 68 -12.08 -1.84 -5.79
C ALA A 68 -11.69 -0.75 -4.77
N THR A 69 -12.61 0.16 -4.46
CA THR A 69 -12.40 1.25 -3.49
C THR A 69 -12.07 0.77 -2.06
N THR A 70 -12.21 -0.53 -1.79
CA THR A 70 -11.99 -1.16 -0.48
C THR A 70 -10.65 -1.88 -0.34
N ARG A 71 -9.87 -2.03 -1.41
CA ARG A 71 -8.62 -2.80 -1.39
C ARG A 71 -7.47 -2.07 -2.04
N ALA A 72 -6.30 -2.18 -1.42
CA ALA A 72 -5.03 -1.73 -1.96
C ALA A 72 -4.34 -2.87 -2.71
N LEU A 73 -3.70 -2.53 -3.82
CA LEU A 73 -2.81 -3.41 -4.57
C LEU A 73 -1.44 -3.43 -3.88
N TYR A 74 -0.86 -4.62 -3.73
CA TYR A 74 0.54 -4.80 -3.41
C TYR A 74 1.10 -6.02 -4.15
N ARG A 75 2.39 -6.02 -4.46
CA ARG A 75 3.06 -7.13 -5.16
C ARG A 75 4.57 -7.06 -5.01
N SER A 76 5.26 -8.15 -5.26
CA SER A 76 6.72 -8.16 -5.34
C SER A 76 7.22 -7.31 -6.52
N ALA A 77 8.43 -6.78 -6.38
CA ALA A 77 9.12 -5.98 -7.37
C ALA A 77 10.60 -6.38 -7.41
N LYS A 78 11.25 -6.26 -8.57
CA LYS A 78 12.69 -6.54 -8.71
C LYS A 78 13.57 -5.34 -8.36
N HIS A 79 13.05 -4.12 -8.52
CA HIS A 79 13.75 -2.87 -8.22
C HIS A 79 12.73 -1.73 -7.98
N THR A 80 13.16 -0.59 -7.45
CA THR A 80 12.32 0.58 -7.08
C THR A 80 11.78 1.41 -8.27
N ARG A 81 11.78 0.80 -9.45
CA ARG A 81 11.19 1.30 -10.71
C ARG A 81 10.37 0.23 -11.43
N ASP A 82 10.13 -0.90 -10.76
CA ASP A 82 9.42 -2.04 -11.32
C ASP A 82 7.91 -1.85 -11.13
N PHE A 83 7.27 -1.24 -12.12
CA PHE A 83 5.83 -1.02 -12.14
C PHE A 83 5.08 -2.13 -12.88
N THR A 84 5.74 -3.21 -13.33
CA THR A 84 5.08 -4.42 -13.85
C THR A 84 4.92 -5.43 -12.72
N GLY A 85 5.94 -5.59 -11.88
CA GLY A 85 5.94 -6.38 -10.65
C GLY A 85 5.67 -7.87 -10.85
N GLY A 86 5.55 -8.58 -9.73
CA GLY A 86 5.07 -9.96 -9.67
C GLY A 86 3.54 -10.05 -9.62
N THR A 87 3.03 -11.20 -9.15
CA THR A 87 1.58 -11.43 -9.02
C THR A 87 0.89 -10.36 -8.18
N ASN A 88 -0.17 -9.76 -8.73
CA ASN A 88 -1.01 -8.79 -8.01
C ASN A 88 -1.65 -9.45 -6.77
N ARG A 89 -1.51 -8.80 -5.62
CA ARG A 89 -2.18 -9.17 -4.37
C ARG A 89 -3.01 -7.98 -3.89
N PHE A 90 -4.10 -8.26 -3.17
CA PHE A 90 -5.01 -7.23 -2.70
C PHE A 90 -5.27 -7.41 -1.21
N ALA A 91 -5.13 -6.33 -0.45
CA ALA A 91 -5.41 -6.29 0.98
C ALA A 91 -6.41 -5.18 1.28
N THR A 92 -7.18 -5.31 2.36
CA THR A 92 -7.92 -4.17 2.91
C THR A 92 -6.93 -3.11 3.41
N TYR A 93 -7.37 -1.86 3.61
CA TYR A 93 -6.49 -0.83 4.16
C TYR A 93 -6.03 -1.11 5.59
N ASP A 94 -6.82 -1.88 6.35
CA ASP A 94 -6.50 -2.26 7.72
C ASP A 94 -5.41 -3.35 7.75
N ASP A 95 -5.45 -4.28 6.79
CA ASP A 95 -4.52 -5.42 6.71
C ASP A 95 -3.27 -5.13 5.86
N LEU A 96 -3.24 -4.00 5.15
CA LEU A 96 -2.23 -3.71 4.13
C LEU A 96 -0.80 -3.76 4.67
N SER A 97 -0.53 -3.08 5.79
CA SER A 97 0.83 -2.99 6.33
C SER A 97 1.35 -4.36 6.76
N GLN A 98 0.49 -5.16 7.41
CA GLN A 98 0.82 -6.52 7.83
C GLN A 98 1.09 -7.42 6.62
N SER A 99 0.21 -7.37 5.62
CA SER A 99 0.31 -8.15 4.38
C SER A 99 1.60 -7.84 3.58
N VAL A 100 2.02 -6.57 3.56
CA VAL A 100 3.27 -6.15 2.91
C VAL A 100 4.49 -6.66 3.68
N VAL A 101 4.49 -6.54 5.00
CA VAL A 101 5.61 -7.02 5.85
C VAL A 101 5.79 -8.53 5.68
N GLU A 102 4.70 -9.30 5.65
CA GLU A 102 4.74 -10.74 5.41
C GLU A 102 5.34 -11.09 4.05
N LEU A 103 4.94 -10.39 2.99
CA LEU A 103 5.52 -10.57 1.64
C LEU A 103 7.04 -10.30 1.62
N LEU A 104 7.50 -9.33 2.40
CA LEU A 104 8.91 -8.95 2.46
C LEU A 104 9.77 -9.86 3.35
N ARG A 105 9.14 -10.71 4.16
CA ARG A 105 9.79 -11.66 5.08
C ARG A 105 9.77 -13.11 4.58
N SER A 106 8.91 -13.45 3.62
CA SER A 106 8.70 -14.81 3.11
C SER A 106 9.83 -15.29 2.19
#